data_AF-M2CAP9-F1
#
_entry.id   AF-M2CAP9-F1
#
_cell.length_a   1.000
_cell.length_b   1.000
_cell.length_c   1.000
_cell.angle_alpha   90.00
_cell.angle_beta   90.00
_cell.angle_gamma   90.00
#
_symmetry.space_group_name_H-M   'P 1'
#
loop_
_entity.id
_entity.type
_entity.pdbx_description
1 polymer ?
#
loop_
_entity_poly.entity_id
_entity_poly.type
_entity_poly.pdbx_seq_one_letter_code
_entity_poly.pdbx_strand_id
1 'polypeptide(L)'
;MVNKRMGAKIALILVTLAVIFTACKTMPAAKDNKLAAGMELAAWKGEWVSADIIKNNPSLKAAYKKTAADMRFYTPEGLEAAALDMYKTPAVKAKFDGTNTVLFTYLDKDGKEIQISVKYKYLGQKADGEYPDSMWETFEAVEDKLDNANFKYFISMPPHAHGDGPKHWHARFGRYGIDNLVTGAGRWPTYYSSSTPEAELVKMFESSIPNMPKWNPVSPFESYAKHGKWINSLSIFENTSKEVEAAYAKVIKEFAGKNPKGGDFTKAEIIAELQKGNKSVKDYSHMEFIVKDGKNELVFYKGNKEIFRSSYVRVGASPSKPYMTMKAERKDAGMFSLISFVVVHGKAPMLHFHLWYGNNEKEIEEFEGTPTCYRTALTDAEIAAAVEKSARTLLERLTKAKK
;
A
#
# COMPACT_ATOMS: atom_id res chain seq x y z
N MET A 1 38.45 45.55 3.40
CA MET A 1 37.48 45.65 2.30
C MET A 1 37.05 44.25 1.90
N VAL A 2 35.90 43.80 2.41
CA VAL A 2 35.37 42.44 2.17
C VAL A 2 34.37 42.53 1.03
N ASN A 3 34.65 41.80 -0.04
CA ASN A 3 33.88 41.85 -1.27
C ASN A 3 32.59 41.02 -1.12
N LYS A 4 31.49 41.71 -0.87
CA LYS A 4 30.11 41.19 -0.88
C LYS A 4 29.74 40.83 -2.32
N ARG A 5 29.70 39.55 -2.67
CA ARG A 5 28.86 38.95 -3.74
C ARG A 5 29.18 37.46 -3.92
N MET A 6 28.79 36.63 -2.95
CA MET A 6 28.62 35.19 -3.14
C MET A 6 27.88 34.62 -1.92
N GLY A 7 26.58 34.86 -1.88
CA GLY A 7 25.75 34.50 -0.74
C GLY A 7 24.27 34.67 -1.06
N ALA A 8 23.85 34.20 -2.23
CA ALA A 8 22.45 34.16 -2.64
C ALA A 8 22.31 33.22 -3.84
N LYS A 9 22.43 31.92 -3.62
CA LYS A 9 21.99 30.88 -4.59
C LYS A 9 21.84 29.46 -4.00
N ILE A 10 21.85 29.30 -2.68
CA ILE A 10 21.55 28.04 -1.99
C ILE A 10 20.64 28.37 -0.79
N ALA A 11 19.40 28.77 -1.07
CA ALA A 11 18.35 28.97 -0.06
C ALA A 11 16.95 29.05 -0.73
N LEU A 12 16.67 28.18 -1.70
CA LEU A 12 15.38 28.16 -2.39
C LEU A 12 14.90 26.74 -2.70
N ILE A 13 14.95 25.83 -1.71
CA ILE A 13 14.31 24.49 -1.78
C ILE A 13 13.52 24.13 -0.48
N LEU A 14 13.50 24.98 0.56
CA LEU A 14 12.97 24.57 1.88
C LEU A 14 11.72 25.32 2.41
N VAL A 15 10.97 26.08 1.60
CA VAL A 15 9.84 26.91 2.12
C VAL A 15 8.52 26.79 1.34
N THR A 16 8.26 25.69 0.63
CA THR A 16 6.97 25.54 -0.11
C THR A 16 6.23 24.24 0.17
N LEU A 17 6.20 23.81 1.44
CA LEU A 17 5.25 22.81 1.96
C LEU A 17 4.34 23.36 3.06
N ALA A 18 4.67 24.51 3.65
CA ALA A 18 3.86 25.12 4.71
C ALA A 18 2.63 25.90 4.20
N VAL A 19 2.60 26.35 2.94
CA VAL A 19 1.68 27.42 2.50
C VAL A 19 0.33 26.92 1.92
N ILE A 20 -0.05 25.65 2.15
CA ILE A 20 -1.46 25.21 2.01
C ILE A 20 -2.03 24.68 3.34
N PHE A 21 -1.21 24.60 4.40
CA PHE A 21 -1.68 24.43 5.79
C PHE A 21 -1.51 25.68 6.66
N THR A 22 -1.11 26.84 6.10
CA THR A 22 -1.05 28.11 6.84
C THR A 22 -1.83 29.25 6.17
N ALA A 23 -3.14 29.23 6.40
CA ALA A 23 -3.99 30.40 6.69
C ALA A 23 -5.40 29.83 7.01
N CYS A 24 -5.82 29.67 8.26
CA CYS A 24 -5.94 30.71 9.26
C CYS A 24 -5.50 30.28 10.67
N LYS A 25 -4.69 31.14 11.28
CA LYS A 25 -4.72 31.60 12.68
C LYS A 25 -5.08 30.56 13.75
N THR A 26 -4.08 30.27 14.59
CA THR A 26 -4.19 29.67 15.92
C THR A 26 -5.05 28.41 15.97
N MET A 27 -4.42 27.24 15.80
CA MET A 27 -4.93 26.09 16.54
C MET A 27 -4.90 26.51 18.01
N PRO A 28 -6.05 26.56 18.71
CA PRO A 28 -6.00 26.73 20.14
C PRO A 28 -5.16 25.57 20.67
N ALA A 29 -4.21 25.88 21.56
CA ALA A 29 -3.52 24.89 22.38
C ALA A 29 -4.53 23.82 22.78
N ALA A 30 -4.16 22.54 22.61
CA ALA A 30 -5.01 21.37 22.87
C ALA A 30 -5.90 21.65 24.08
N LYS A 31 -7.15 22.09 23.82
CA LYS A 31 -8.13 22.20 24.88
C LYS A 31 -8.32 20.77 25.32
N ASP A 32 -8.19 20.53 26.62
CA ASP A 32 -8.55 19.30 27.32
C ASP A 32 -10.05 18.97 27.13
N ASN A 33 -10.48 18.77 25.89
CA ASN A 33 -11.75 18.14 25.55
C ASN A 33 -11.50 16.64 25.70
N LYS A 34 -11.42 16.17 26.94
CA LYS A 34 -11.47 14.73 27.21
C LYS A 34 -12.73 14.21 26.54
N LEU A 35 -12.55 13.36 25.53
CA LEU A 35 -13.66 12.70 24.86
C LEU A 35 -14.44 11.91 25.92
N ALA A 36 -15.76 12.00 25.87
CA ALA A 36 -16.60 11.26 26.80
C ALA A 36 -16.49 9.76 26.51
N ALA A 37 -16.21 8.97 27.54
CA ALA A 37 -16.03 7.53 27.40
C ALA A 37 -17.29 6.87 26.79
N GLY A 38 -17.09 6.07 25.75
CA GLY A 38 -18.16 5.44 24.97
C GLY A 38 -18.80 6.31 23.89
N MET A 39 -18.40 7.58 23.78
CA MET A 39 -18.89 8.61 22.85
C MET A 39 -17.73 9.32 22.14
N GLU A 40 -16.57 8.69 22.06
CA GLU A 40 -15.37 9.25 21.41
C GLU A 40 -15.59 9.50 19.91
N LEU A 41 -16.54 8.81 19.29
CA LEU A 41 -16.98 9.03 17.90
C LEU A 41 -18.13 10.03 17.74
N ALA A 42 -18.54 10.76 18.79
CA ALA A 42 -19.65 11.72 18.72
C ALA A 42 -19.49 12.80 17.65
N ALA A 43 -18.26 13.26 17.38
CA ALA A 43 -17.99 14.27 16.36
C ALA A 43 -18.28 13.80 14.91
N TRP A 44 -18.35 12.48 14.69
CA TRP A 44 -18.66 11.85 13.40
C TRP A 44 -20.14 11.55 13.22
N LYS A 45 -21.01 11.86 14.20
CA LYS A 45 -22.45 11.57 14.10
C LYS A 45 -23.03 12.02 12.76
N GLY A 46 -23.70 11.09 12.07
CA GLY A 46 -24.25 11.31 10.74
C GLY A 46 -23.98 10.14 9.80
N GLU A 47 -24.34 10.35 8.53
CA GLU A 47 -24.16 9.40 7.44
C GLU A 47 -23.12 9.94 6.46
N TRP A 48 -22.22 9.06 6.03
CA TRP A 48 -21.05 9.43 5.24
C TRP A 48 -20.85 8.46 4.08
N VAL A 49 -20.37 8.99 2.96
CA VAL A 49 -20.03 8.26 1.76
C VAL A 49 -18.56 8.47 1.42
N SER A 50 -17.89 7.40 0.97
CA SER A 50 -16.51 7.49 0.51
C SER A 50 -16.40 8.35 -0.75
N ALA A 51 -15.30 9.09 -0.86
CA ALA A 51 -14.84 9.78 -2.07
C ALA A 51 -14.82 8.87 -3.31
N ASP A 52 -14.68 7.56 -3.12
CA ASP A 52 -14.71 6.56 -4.19
C ASP A 52 -16.01 6.60 -5.03
N ILE A 53 -17.08 7.25 -4.53
CA ILE A 53 -18.35 7.42 -5.26
C ILE A 53 -18.19 8.15 -6.60
N ILE A 54 -17.24 9.08 -6.71
CA ILE A 54 -17.02 9.87 -7.94
C ILE A 54 -16.00 9.24 -8.89
N LYS A 55 -15.44 8.06 -8.57
CA LYS A 55 -14.28 7.48 -9.26
C LYS A 55 -14.42 7.33 -10.76
N ASN A 56 -15.64 7.08 -11.23
CA ASN A 56 -15.96 6.82 -12.63
C ASN A 56 -16.67 8.01 -13.28
N ASN A 57 -16.73 9.18 -12.64
CA ASN A 57 -17.46 10.31 -13.19
C ASN A 57 -16.76 10.83 -14.46
N PRO A 58 -17.40 10.77 -15.64
CA PRO A 58 -16.77 11.12 -16.91
C PRO A 58 -16.36 12.60 -16.99
N SER A 59 -16.98 13.48 -16.20
CA SER A 59 -16.68 14.91 -16.18
C SER A 59 -15.26 15.20 -15.71
N LEU A 60 -14.65 14.31 -14.92
CA LEU A 60 -13.31 14.48 -14.38
C LEU A 60 -12.19 14.14 -15.39
N LYS A 61 -12.51 13.43 -16.48
CA LYS A 61 -11.51 12.93 -17.45
C LYS A 61 -10.73 14.06 -18.11
N ALA A 62 -11.38 15.18 -18.41
CA ALA A 62 -10.71 16.33 -19.01
C ALA A 62 -9.66 16.94 -18.07
N ALA A 63 -9.97 17.06 -16.77
CA ALA A 63 -9.04 17.54 -15.76
C ALA A 63 -7.83 16.60 -15.62
N TYR A 64 -8.05 15.29 -15.54
CA TYR A 64 -6.95 14.31 -15.49
C TYR A 64 -6.06 14.39 -16.73
N LYS A 65 -6.66 14.47 -17.93
CA LYS A 65 -5.91 14.59 -19.18
C LYS A 65 -5.04 15.85 -19.20
N LYS A 66 -5.60 16.98 -18.77
CA LYS A 66 -4.87 18.26 -18.69
C LYS A 66 -3.70 18.17 -17.71
N THR A 67 -3.93 17.69 -16.50
CA THR A 67 -2.89 17.60 -15.46
C THR A 67 -1.80 16.58 -15.81
N ALA A 68 -2.18 15.42 -16.36
CA ALA A 68 -1.22 14.38 -16.73
C ALA A 68 -0.27 14.80 -17.86
N ALA A 69 -0.62 15.80 -18.68
CA ALA A 69 0.24 16.29 -19.76
C ALA A 69 1.61 16.80 -19.26
N ASP A 70 1.66 17.30 -18.01
CA ASP A 70 2.88 17.78 -17.37
C ASP A 70 3.57 16.70 -16.50
N MET A 71 3.03 15.48 -16.47
CA MET A 71 3.52 14.37 -15.64
C MET A 71 4.06 13.24 -16.52
N ARG A 72 5.35 13.32 -16.86
CA ARG A 72 6.04 12.39 -17.79
C ARG A 72 5.73 10.90 -17.57
N PHE A 73 5.63 10.46 -16.32
CA PHE A 73 5.47 9.04 -15.98
C PHE A 73 4.03 8.63 -15.69
N TYR A 74 3.05 9.39 -16.16
CA TYR A 74 1.63 9.16 -15.93
C TYR A 74 0.85 9.34 -17.24
N THR A 75 0.02 8.36 -17.59
CA THR A 75 -1.09 8.60 -18.53
C THR A 75 -2.25 9.29 -17.78
N PRO A 76 -3.25 9.84 -18.49
CA PRO A 76 -4.46 10.36 -17.84
C PRO A 76 -5.12 9.33 -16.90
N GLU A 77 -5.26 8.09 -17.37
CA GLU A 77 -5.81 6.98 -16.60
C GLU A 77 -4.87 6.54 -15.46
N GLY A 78 -3.56 6.68 -15.64
CA GLY A 78 -2.57 6.42 -14.61
C GLY A 78 -2.63 7.43 -13.47
N LEU A 79 -2.82 8.71 -13.78
CA LEU A 79 -3.02 9.76 -12.78
C LEU A 79 -4.35 9.57 -12.03
N GLU A 80 -5.41 9.24 -12.75
CA GLU A 80 -6.69 8.88 -12.15
C GLU A 80 -6.57 7.69 -11.22
N ALA A 81 -5.93 6.59 -11.64
CA ALA A 81 -5.67 5.44 -10.78
C ALA A 81 -4.84 5.81 -9.54
N ALA A 82 -3.91 6.76 -9.65
CA ALA A 82 -3.13 7.27 -8.53
C ALA A 82 -3.98 8.05 -7.52
N ALA A 83 -4.87 8.92 -8.00
CA ALA A 83 -5.83 9.61 -7.17
C ALA A 83 -6.78 8.62 -6.46
N LEU A 84 -7.26 7.59 -7.16
CA LEU A 84 -8.14 6.57 -6.58
C LEU A 84 -7.44 5.72 -5.53
N ASP A 85 -6.17 5.35 -5.73
CA ASP A 85 -5.38 4.63 -4.72
C ASP A 85 -5.25 5.41 -3.41
N MET A 86 -5.13 6.74 -3.50
CA MET A 86 -5.09 7.62 -2.32
C MET A 86 -6.41 7.57 -1.53
N TYR A 87 -7.56 7.49 -2.20
CA TYR A 87 -8.88 7.46 -1.57
C TYR A 87 -9.38 6.05 -1.21
N LYS A 88 -8.67 4.99 -1.59
CA LYS A 88 -9.11 3.61 -1.45
C LYS A 88 -9.36 3.21 0.00
N THR A 89 -10.56 2.68 0.27
CA THR A 89 -11.00 2.25 1.60
C THR A 89 -11.87 1.00 1.51
N PRO A 90 -11.87 0.11 2.55
CA PRO A 90 -12.82 -0.98 2.62
C PRO A 90 -14.27 -0.52 2.82
N ALA A 91 -14.53 0.62 3.48
CA ALA A 91 -15.89 1.09 3.77
C ALA A 91 -16.34 2.11 2.73
N VAL A 92 -17.36 1.79 1.95
CA VAL A 92 -17.97 2.72 0.98
C VAL A 92 -18.96 3.68 1.63
N LYS A 93 -19.56 3.28 2.76
CA LYS A 93 -20.44 4.14 3.59
C LYS A 93 -20.18 3.90 5.07
N ALA A 94 -20.48 4.90 5.88
CA ALA A 94 -20.43 4.81 7.34
C ALA A 94 -21.58 5.58 7.97
N LYS A 95 -22.18 5.01 9.01
CA LYS A 95 -23.21 5.66 9.82
C LYS A 95 -22.79 5.63 11.28
N PHE A 96 -22.69 6.81 11.88
CA PHE A 96 -22.36 7.03 13.28
C PHE A 96 -23.60 7.58 13.99
N ASP A 97 -24.02 6.92 15.07
CA ASP A 97 -25.11 7.41 15.94
C ASP A 97 -24.60 8.38 17.03
N GLY A 98 -23.28 8.47 17.18
CA GLY A 98 -22.56 9.28 18.16
C GLY A 98 -21.91 8.45 19.28
N THR A 99 -22.26 7.16 19.37
CA THR A 99 -21.57 6.19 20.21
C THR A 99 -20.34 5.61 19.49
N ASN A 100 -19.58 4.76 20.18
CA ASN A 100 -18.50 4.00 19.55
C ASN A 100 -18.95 2.79 18.71
N THR A 101 -20.25 2.67 18.44
CA THR A 101 -20.76 1.66 17.50
C THR A 101 -20.97 2.29 16.15
N VAL A 102 -20.35 1.72 15.11
CA VAL A 102 -20.43 2.25 13.75
C VAL A 102 -20.99 1.19 12.83
N LEU A 103 -21.96 1.58 12.01
CA LEU A 103 -22.44 0.75 10.91
C LEU A 103 -21.68 1.11 9.64
N PHE A 104 -20.82 0.21 9.18
CA PHE A 104 -20.12 0.37 7.91
C PHE A 104 -20.82 -0.42 6.81
N THR A 105 -20.78 0.11 5.59
CA THR A 105 -21.11 -0.63 4.38
C THR A 105 -19.83 -0.85 3.57
N TYR A 106 -19.56 -2.07 3.16
CA TYR A 106 -18.47 -2.44 2.26
C TYR A 106 -19.00 -3.21 1.05
N LEU A 107 -18.17 -3.34 0.01
CA LEU A 107 -18.50 -4.17 -1.15
C LEU A 107 -17.86 -5.55 -0.99
N ASP A 108 -18.62 -6.61 -1.23
CA ASP A 108 -18.06 -7.95 -1.36
C ASP A 108 -17.31 -8.13 -2.70
N LYS A 109 -16.81 -9.35 -2.92
CA LYS A 109 -16.05 -9.69 -4.13
C LYS A 109 -16.85 -9.53 -5.44
N ASP A 110 -18.18 -9.57 -5.36
CA ASP A 110 -19.10 -9.47 -6.48
C ASP A 110 -19.65 -8.03 -6.62
N GLY A 111 -19.17 -7.10 -5.78
CA GLY A 111 -19.58 -5.70 -5.79
C GLY A 111 -20.89 -5.42 -5.07
N LYS A 112 -21.42 -6.38 -4.29
CA LYS A 112 -22.65 -6.20 -3.51
C LYS A 112 -22.36 -5.50 -2.19
N GLU A 113 -23.23 -4.56 -1.81
CA GLU A 113 -23.17 -3.90 -0.50
C GLU A 113 -23.49 -4.87 0.64
N ILE A 114 -22.58 -4.96 1.61
CA ILE A 114 -22.71 -5.70 2.86
C ILE A 114 -22.54 -4.71 4.01
N GLN A 115 -23.36 -4.86 5.05
CA GLN A 115 -23.27 -4.06 6.27
C GLN A 115 -22.57 -4.83 7.39
N ILE A 116 -21.78 -4.11 8.19
CA ILE A 116 -21.16 -4.62 9.42
C ILE A 116 -21.28 -3.57 10.52
N SER A 117 -21.82 -3.97 11.66
CA SER A 117 -21.86 -3.14 12.87
C SER A 117 -20.63 -3.46 13.72
N VAL A 118 -19.83 -2.46 14.06
CA VAL A 118 -18.59 -2.66 14.82
C VAL A 118 -18.56 -1.72 16.01
N LYS A 119 -18.45 -2.28 17.22
CA LYS A 119 -18.20 -1.54 18.45
C LYS A 119 -16.70 -1.38 18.66
N TYR A 120 -16.25 -0.16 18.89
CA TYR A 120 -14.84 0.16 19.14
C TYR A 120 -14.55 0.56 20.58
N LYS A 121 -13.33 0.24 21.02
CA LYS A 121 -12.65 0.93 22.13
C LYS A 121 -11.71 1.98 21.57
N TYR A 122 -11.67 3.14 22.22
CA TYR A 122 -10.73 4.20 21.93
C TYR A 122 -9.36 3.87 22.54
N LEU A 123 -8.28 4.10 21.79
CA LEU A 123 -6.91 3.80 22.19
C LEU A 123 -6.03 5.05 22.37
N GLY A 124 -6.62 6.25 22.30
CA GLY A 124 -5.89 7.51 22.36
C GLY A 124 -5.53 8.06 20.98
N GLN A 125 -4.66 9.06 20.97
CA GLN A 125 -4.15 9.68 19.76
C GLN A 125 -2.80 9.11 19.35
N LYS A 126 -2.53 9.08 18.04
CA LYS A 126 -1.20 8.76 17.50
C LYS A 126 -0.84 9.68 16.35
N ALA A 127 0.38 10.21 16.35
CA ALA A 127 0.89 11.01 15.26
C ALA A 127 0.94 10.21 13.95
N ASP A 128 0.67 10.87 12.83
CA ASP A 128 0.90 10.30 11.50
C ASP A 128 2.41 10.07 11.26
N GLY A 129 2.75 8.98 10.59
CA GLY A 129 4.14 8.60 10.36
C GLY A 129 4.85 9.46 9.31
N GLU A 130 4.10 10.13 8.43
CA GLU A 130 4.62 11.04 7.40
C GLU A 130 4.47 12.51 7.83
N TYR A 131 3.40 12.84 8.55
CA TYR A 131 3.10 14.17 9.05
C TYR A 131 2.97 14.18 10.59
N PRO A 132 4.07 14.22 11.35
CA PRO A 132 4.04 14.06 12.81
C PRO A 132 3.19 15.10 13.57
N ASP A 133 2.93 16.25 12.97
CA ASP A 133 2.06 17.30 13.53
C ASP A 133 0.56 17.00 13.36
N SER A 134 0.22 15.99 12.54
CA SER A 134 -1.15 15.52 12.33
C SER A 134 -1.44 14.33 13.25
N MET A 135 -2.45 14.47 14.10
CA MET A 135 -2.84 13.44 15.06
C MET A 135 -4.05 12.65 14.57
N TRP A 136 -3.95 11.32 14.67
CA TRP A 136 -5.05 10.40 14.43
C TRP A 136 -5.73 10.00 15.74
N GLU A 137 -7.05 10.00 15.78
CA GLU A 137 -7.81 9.28 16.81
C GLU A 137 -7.81 7.79 16.49
N THR A 138 -7.51 6.94 17.48
CA THR A 138 -7.25 5.51 17.24
C THR A 138 -8.28 4.60 17.92
N PHE A 139 -8.71 3.58 17.20
CA PHE A 139 -9.80 2.70 17.62
C PHE A 139 -9.48 1.23 17.28
N GLU A 140 -9.84 0.33 18.19
CA GLU A 140 -9.79 -1.12 17.98
C GLU A 140 -11.16 -1.74 18.28
N ALA A 141 -11.61 -2.66 17.43
CA ALA A 141 -12.86 -3.37 17.63
C ALA A 141 -12.83 -4.14 18.96
N VAL A 142 -13.95 -4.14 19.67
CA VAL A 142 -14.09 -4.90 20.93
C VAL A 142 -14.16 -6.41 20.66
N GLU A 143 -14.70 -6.79 19.52
CA GLU A 143 -14.80 -8.20 19.10
C GLU A 143 -13.46 -8.72 18.59
N ASP A 144 -13.05 -9.90 19.10
CA ASP A 144 -11.80 -10.55 18.69
C ASP A 144 -11.79 -10.99 17.23
N LYS A 145 -12.97 -11.35 16.70
CA LYS A 145 -13.17 -11.84 15.33
C LYS A 145 -14.34 -11.11 14.70
N LEU A 146 -14.07 -10.47 13.57
CA LEU A 146 -15.06 -9.82 12.71
C LEU A 146 -15.19 -10.61 11.41
N ASP A 147 -16.39 -10.60 10.82
CA ASP A 147 -16.62 -11.16 9.47
C ASP A 147 -15.70 -10.53 8.42
N ASN A 148 -15.36 -9.25 8.60
CA ASN A 148 -14.34 -8.57 7.82
C ASN A 148 -13.25 -7.99 8.74
N ALA A 149 -12.13 -8.70 8.82
CA ALA A 149 -11.00 -8.33 9.68
C ALA A 149 -10.38 -6.96 9.34
N ASN A 150 -10.63 -6.37 8.17
CA ASN A 150 -10.13 -5.03 7.84
C ASN A 150 -10.75 -3.95 8.73
N PHE A 151 -11.87 -4.22 9.40
CA PHE A 151 -12.48 -3.31 10.37
C PHE A 151 -11.98 -3.51 11.81
N LYS A 152 -10.95 -4.35 12.02
CA LYS A 152 -10.43 -4.58 13.38
C LYS A 152 -9.80 -3.32 13.98
N TYR A 153 -9.04 -2.58 13.19
CA TYR A 153 -8.41 -1.33 13.59
C TYR A 153 -8.84 -0.22 12.65
N PHE A 154 -9.12 0.94 13.22
CA PHE A 154 -9.53 2.12 12.49
C PHE A 154 -8.89 3.35 13.13
N ILE A 155 -8.34 4.23 12.29
CA ILE A 155 -7.86 5.54 12.72
C ILE A 155 -8.58 6.62 11.94
N SER A 156 -8.86 7.75 12.59
CA SER A 156 -9.70 8.79 12.00
C SER A 156 -9.29 10.19 12.44
N MET A 157 -9.51 11.17 11.55
CA MET A 157 -9.49 12.59 11.90
C MET A 157 -10.92 13.10 12.04
N PRO A 158 -11.22 13.97 13.02
CA PRO A 158 -12.53 14.56 13.16
C PRO A 158 -13.02 15.24 11.88
N PRO A 159 -14.33 15.24 11.61
CA PRO A 159 -14.86 15.93 10.45
C PRO A 159 -14.55 17.43 10.48
N HIS A 160 -13.96 17.92 9.39
CA HIS A 160 -13.53 19.30 9.21
C HIS A 160 -13.83 19.77 7.79
N ALA A 161 -13.58 21.05 7.51
CA ALA A 161 -13.73 21.65 6.19
C ALA A 161 -12.48 22.48 5.86
N HIS A 162 -12.12 22.51 4.59
CA HIS A 162 -11.06 23.38 4.09
C HIS A 162 -11.71 24.61 3.45
N GLY A 163 -11.61 25.76 4.11
CA GLY A 163 -12.32 26.97 3.68
C GLY A 163 -13.83 26.74 3.59
N ASP A 164 -14.43 27.14 2.47
CA ASP A 164 -15.85 26.96 2.18
C ASP A 164 -16.18 25.58 1.54
N GLY A 165 -15.23 24.64 1.56
CA GLY A 165 -15.43 23.30 1.02
C GLY A 165 -16.34 22.42 1.88
N PRO A 166 -16.84 21.29 1.34
CA PRO A 166 -17.73 20.40 2.07
C PRO A 166 -17.04 19.79 3.28
N LYS A 167 -17.84 19.57 4.33
CA LYS A 167 -17.39 18.88 5.54
C LYS A 167 -17.03 17.43 5.21
N HIS A 168 -15.82 17.03 5.59
CA HIS A 168 -15.29 15.71 5.31
C HIS A 168 -14.38 15.22 6.43
N TRP A 169 -14.02 13.95 6.41
CA TRP A 169 -13.03 13.36 7.31
C TRP A 169 -12.19 12.32 6.59
N HIS A 170 -11.05 11.99 7.20
CA HIS A 170 -10.15 10.96 6.72
C HIS A 170 -10.11 9.78 7.65
N ALA A 171 -9.90 8.59 7.09
CA ALA A 171 -9.60 7.42 7.89
C ALA A 171 -8.85 6.32 7.18
N ARG A 172 -8.18 5.47 7.98
CA ARG A 172 -7.51 4.26 7.53
C ARG A 172 -8.01 3.07 8.35
N PHE A 173 -8.11 1.92 7.69
CA PHE A 173 -8.65 0.68 8.24
C PHE A 173 -7.64 -0.45 8.04
N GLY A 174 -7.60 -1.42 8.95
CA GLY A 174 -6.81 -2.64 8.73
C GLY A 174 -6.89 -3.65 9.86
N ARG A 175 -6.24 -4.79 9.62
CA ARG A 175 -6.24 -5.95 10.54
C ARG A 175 -4.96 -6.12 11.38
N TYR A 176 -3.92 -5.33 11.08
CA TYR A 176 -2.56 -5.56 11.56
C TYR A 176 -2.09 -4.62 12.68
N GLY A 177 -2.98 -3.78 13.21
CA GLY A 177 -2.70 -2.85 14.31
C GLY A 177 -2.55 -1.38 13.88
N ILE A 178 -2.63 -0.48 14.86
CA ILE A 178 -2.59 0.98 14.67
C ILE A 178 -1.27 1.44 14.02
N ASP A 179 -0.14 0.84 14.39
CA ASP A 179 1.19 1.18 13.84
C ASP A 179 1.27 1.00 12.33
N ASN A 180 0.55 -0.01 11.81
CA ASN A 180 0.47 -0.26 10.38
C ASN A 180 -0.38 0.80 9.67
N LEU A 181 -1.35 1.41 10.35
CA LEU A 181 -2.24 2.42 9.77
C LEU A 181 -1.59 3.80 9.74
N VAL A 182 -0.90 4.20 10.82
CA VAL A 182 -0.25 5.53 10.87
C VAL A 182 0.97 5.64 9.95
N THR A 183 1.56 4.50 9.54
CA THR A 183 2.68 4.45 8.60
C THR A 183 2.24 4.39 7.13
N GLY A 184 0.93 4.43 6.85
CA GLY A 184 0.34 4.37 5.51
C GLY A 184 0.52 5.65 4.70
N ALA A 185 1.76 5.96 4.30
CA ALA A 185 2.12 7.14 3.54
C ALA A 185 1.26 7.32 2.26
N GLY A 186 0.90 8.56 1.98
CA GLY A 186 0.12 8.93 0.79
C GLY A 186 -1.30 8.34 0.68
N ARG A 187 -1.86 7.74 1.75
CA ARG A 187 -3.24 7.25 1.77
C ARG A 187 -4.13 8.15 2.62
N TRP A 188 -5.14 8.72 1.97
CA TRP A 188 -6.10 9.65 2.57
C TRP A 188 -7.54 9.28 2.19
N PRO A 189 -8.04 8.09 2.54
CA PRO A 189 -9.44 7.77 2.29
C PRO A 189 -10.33 8.82 2.93
N THR A 190 -11.18 9.41 2.12
CA THR A 190 -11.92 10.62 2.45
C THR A 190 -13.41 10.32 2.40
N TYR A 191 -14.14 10.85 3.35
CA TYR A 191 -15.57 10.66 3.48
C TYR A 191 -16.28 12.00 3.54
N TYR A 192 -17.35 12.14 2.76
CA TYR A 192 -18.21 13.32 2.73
C TYR A 192 -19.57 12.99 3.33
N SER A 193 -20.29 14.00 3.82
CA SER A 193 -21.65 13.78 4.29
C SER A 193 -22.51 13.21 3.16
N SER A 194 -23.36 12.23 3.45
CA SER A 194 -24.25 11.61 2.46
C SER A 194 -25.25 12.57 1.84
N SER A 195 -25.49 13.73 2.48
CA SER A 195 -26.34 14.80 1.96
C SER A 195 -25.61 15.76 1.01
N THR A 196 -24.29 15.62 0.84
CA THR A 196 -23.52 16.45 -0.09
C THR A 196 -23.92 16.11 -1.53
N PRO A 197 -24.39 17.07 -2.34
CA PRO A 197 -24.75 16.80 -3.72
C PRO A 197 -23.57 16.27 -4.54
N GLU A 198 -23.80 15.27 -5.40
CA GLU A 198 -22.75 14.72 -6.26
C GLU A 198 -22.08 15.81 -7.11
N ALA A 199 -22.86 16.74 -7.66
CA ALA A 199 -22.34 17.85 -8.47
C ALA A 199 -21.34 18.74 -7.69
N GLU A 200 -21.54 18.92 -6.39
CA GLU A 200 -20.61 19.66 -5.54
C GLU A 200 -19.30 18.88 -5.33
N LEU A 201 -19.41 17.57 -5.07
CA LEU A 201 -18.25 16.68 -4.98
C LEU A 201 -17.46 16.70 -6.29
N VAL A 202 -18.12 16.50 -7.43
CA VAL A 202 -17.49 16.50 -8.76
C VAL A 202 -16.75 17.81 -9.01
N LYS A 203 -17.37 18.97 -8.75
CA LYS A 203 -16.72 20.28 -8.89
C LYS A 203 -15.47 20.42 -8.02
N MET A 204 -15.57 19.97 -6.76
CA MET A 204 -14.44 20.01 -5.84
C MET A 204 -13.30 19.09 -6.30
N PHE A 205 -13.60 17.86 -6.72
CA PHE A 205 -12.57 16.95 -7.25
C PHE A 205 -11.96 17.46 -8.55
N GLU A 206 -12.76 18.01 -9.45
CA GLU A 206 -12.26 18.66 -10.67
C GLU A 206 -11.27 19.78 -10.34
N SER A 207 -11.57 20.59 -9.32
CA SER A 207 -10.69 21.66 -8.85
C SER A 207 -9.42 21.17 -8.11
N SER A 208 -9.45 19.96 -7.54
CA SER A 208 -8.33 19.38 -6.80
C SER A 208 -7.35 18.61 -7.69
N ILE A 209 -7.81 18.06 -8.83
CA ILE A 209 -6.98 17.29 -9.77
C ILE A 209 -5.70 18.03 -10.19
N PRO A 210 -5.69 19.34 -10.51
CA PRO A 210 -4.46 20.09 -10.81
C PRO A 210 -3.39 20.07 -9.70
N ASN A 211 -3.76 19.76 -8.45
CA ASN A 211 -2.82 19.64 -7.33
C ASN A 211 -2.26 18.22 -7.16
N MET A 212 -2.76 17.22 -7.89
CA MET A 212 -2.28 15.83 -7.80
C MET A 212 -0.76 15.66 -8.00
N PRO A 213 -0.04 16.46 -8.83
CA PRO A 213 1.41 16.39 -8.90
C PRO A 213 2.14 16.70 -7.59
N LYS A 214 1.48 17.38 -6.64
CA LYS A 214 2.04 17.65 -5.30
C LYS A 214 1.88 16.45 -4.35
N TRP A 215 0.89 15.59 -4.60
CA TRP A 215 0.53 14.46 -3.75
C TRP A 215 0.98 13.11 -4.30
N ASN A 216 1.41 13.09 -5.55
CA ASN A 216 1.94 11.92 -6.22
C ASN A 216 3.43 12.11 -6.48
N PRO A 217 4.24 11.05 -6.34
CA PRO A 217 5.67 11.16 -6.62
C PRO A 217 5.88 11.50 -8.09
N VAL A 218 6.90 12.30 -8.40
CA VAL A 218 7.30 12.55 -9.79
C VAL A 218 7.63 11.24 -10.49
N SER A 219 8.30 10.32 -9.78
CA SER A 219 8.63 8.98 -10.25
C SER A 219 7.86 7.93 -9.46
N PRO A 220 6.85 7.25 -10.05
CA PRO A 220 6.06 6.23 -9.37
C PRO A 220 6.85 5.16 -8.61
N PHE A 221 8.07 4.85 -9.05
CA PHE A 221 8.93 3.85 -8.39
C PHE A 221 9.71 4.35 -7.17
N GLU A 222 9.60 5.62 -6.77
CA GLU A 222 10.42 6.23 -5.71
C GLU A 222 10.34 5.47 -4.38
N SER A 223 9.14 5.03 -4.00
CA SER A 223 8.90 4.28 -2.76
C SER A 223 9.57 2.89 -2.74
N TYR A 224 9.93 2.35 -3.90
CA TYR A 224 10.63 1.07 -4.04
C TYR A 224 12.14 1.27 -4.16
N ALA A 225 12.56 2.30 -4.91
CA ALA A 225 13.97 2.63 -5.14
C ALA A 225 14.72 2.96 -3.84
N LYS A 226 14.06 3.58 -2.86
CA LYS A 226 14.67 3.91 -1.56
C LYS A 226 15.17 2.69 -0.77
N HIS A 227 14.73 1.48 -1.12
CA HIS A 227 15.14 0.23 -0.46
C HIS A 227 16.26 -0.52 -1.20
N GLY A 228 16.76 0.02 -2.32
CA GLY A 228 17.82 -0.57 -3.11
C GLY A 228 17.34 -1.71 -4.01
N LYS A 229 18.14 -2.78 -4.08
CA LYS A 229 17.85 -3.93 -4.92
C LYS A 229 16.80 -4.85 -4.27
N TRP A 230 16.04 -5.54 -5.10
CA TRP A 230 15.02 -6.49 -4.67
C TRP A 230 15.29 -7.87 -5.26
N ILE A 231 15.33 -8.90 -4.43
CA ILE A 231 15.50 -10.30 -4.82
C ILE A 231 14.15 -10.99 -4.87
N ASN A 232 14.02 -11.95 -5.77
CA ASN A 232 12.88 -12.84 -5.78
C ASN A 232 12.86 -13.73 -4.52
N SER A 233 11.72 -14.37 -4.24
CA SER A 233 11.62 -15.33 -3.12
C SER A 233 12.52 -16.55 -3.27
N LEU A 234 12.95 -16.90 -4.51
CA LEU A 234 13.84 -18.02 -4.75
C LEU A 234 15.17 -17.86 -4.01
N SER A 235 15.73 -16.67 -4.10
CA SER A 235 17.02 -16.32 -3.52
C SER A 235 17.03 -16.43 -1.99
N ILE A 236 15.85 -16.34 -1.35
CA ILE A 236 15.68 -16.57 0.09
C ILE A 236 15.72 -18.08 0.40
N PHE A 237 14.95 -18.88 -0.35
CA PHE A 237 14.82 -20.32 -0.08
C PHE A 237 16.04 -21.13 -0.52
N GLU A 238 16.75 -20.70 -1.55
CA GLU A 238 17.96 -21.36 -2.07
C GLU A 238 19.26 -20.80 -1.48
N ASN A 239 19.17 -19.90 -0.49
CA ASN A 239 20.36 -19.40 0.21
C ASN A 239 21.13 -20.57 0.87
N THR A 240 22.46 -20.57 0.68
CA THR A 240 23.36 -21.65 1.11
C THR A 240 24.25 -21.26 2.30
N SER A 241 23.90 -20.19 3.02
CA SER A 241 24.59 -19.80 4.26
C SER A 241 24.42 -20.88 5.32
N LYS A 242 25.36 -20.92 6.27
CA LYS A 242 25.35 -21.92 7.36
C LYS A 242 24.09 -21.80 8.21
N GLU A 243 23.62 -20.58 8.41
CA GLU A 243 22.43 -20.22 9.18
C GLU A 243 21.17 -20.78 8.52
N VAL A 244 21.04 -20.64 7.19
CA VAL A 244 19.90 -21.16 6.44
C VAL A 244 19.93 -22.69 6.38
N GLU A 245 21.10 -23.30 6.20
CA GLU A 245 21.23 -24.76 6.28
C GLU A 245 20.82 -25.29 7.66
N ALA A 246 21.23 -24.61 8.74
CA ALA A 246 20.84 -24.96 10.10
C ALA A 246 19.32 -24.83 10.32
N ALA A 247 18.68 -23.80 9.73
CA ALA A 247 17.23 -23.63 9.79
C ALA A 247 16.48 -24.78 9.11
N TYR A 248 16.91 -25.20 7.91
CA TYR A 248 16.32 -26.38 7.24
C TYR A 248 16.52 -27.65 8.06
N ALA A 249 17.75 -27.90 8.53
CA ALA A 249 18.06 -29.09 9.34
C ALA A 249 17.19 -29.16 10.61
N LYS A 250 16.99 -28.01 11.27
CA LYS A 250 16.13 -27.89 12.45
C LYS A 250 14.68 -28.29 12.13
N VAL A 251 14.08 -27.69 11.08
CA VAL A 251 12.69 -27.99 10.70
C VAL A 251 12.53 -29.44 10.24
N ILE A 252 13.48 -29.99 9.46
CA ILE A 252 13.44 -31.39 9.04
C ILE A 252 13.41 -32.32 10.25
N LYS A 253 14.26 -32.07 11.26
CA LYS A 253 14.30 -32.86 12.50
C LYS A 253 12.99 -32.79 13.29
N GLU A 254 12.34 -31.63 13.36
CA GLU A 254 11.05 -31.47 14.06
C GLU A 254 9.89 -32.25 13.39
N PHE A 255 10.00 -32.45 12.07
CA PHE A 255 9.04 -33.17 11.25
C PHE A 255 9.52 -34.58 10.84
N ALA A 256 10.53 -35.13 11.51
CA ALA A 256 11.06 -36.44 11.22
C ALA A 256 9.97 -37.53 11.25
N GLY A 257 9.96 -38.38 10.23
CA GLY A 257 8.99 -39.46 10.01
C GLY A 257 7.60 -39.01 9.59
N LYS A 258 7.35 -37.71 9.41
CA LYS A 258 6.02 -37.16 9.12
C LYS A 258 5.78 -36.83 7.65
N ASN A 259 6.70 -37.20 6.75
CA ASN A 259 6.49 -37.00 5.31
C ASN A 259 5.32 -37.87 4.82
N PRO A 260 4.26 -37.31 4.20
CA PRO A 260 3.15 -38.10 3.67
C PRO A 260 3.53 -39.13 2.60
N LYS A 261 4.73 -38.99 2.00
CA LYS A 261 5.34 -39.94 1.05
C LYS A 261 6.16 -41.04 1.74
N GLY A 262 6.28 -41.01 3.06
CA GLY A 262 7.13 -41.89 3.87
C GLY A 262 8.48 -41.24 4.21
N GLY A 263 8.99 -41.51 5.42
CA GLY A 263 10.29 -41.02 5.88
C GLY A 263 10.33 -39.55 6.28
N ASP A 264 11.52 -38.95 6.16
CA ASP A 264 11.78 -37.54 6.46
C ASP A 264 11.57 -36.66 5.23
N PHE A 265 11.35 -35.35 5.45
CA PHE A 265 11.42 -34.37 4.37
C PHE A 265 12.88 -34.04 4.04
N THR A 266 13.18 -33.83 2.77
CA THR A 266 14.47 -33.27 2.33
C THR A 266 14.38 -31.76 2.11
N LYS A 267 15.52 -31.05 2.19
CA LYS A 267 15.60 -29.61 1.85
C LYS A 267 15.05 -29.33 0.44
N ALA A 268 15.42 -30.16 -0.53
CA ALA A 268 14.98 -30.01 -1.92
C ALA A 268 13.45 -30.15 -2.07
N GLU A 269 12.82 -31.10 -1.38
CA GLU A 269 11.36 -31.24 -1.37
C GLU A 269 10.67 -30.03 -0.74
N ILE A 270 11.19 -29.52 0.39
CA ILE A 270 10.64 -28.35 1.05
C ILE A 270 10.72 -27.14 0.12
N ILE A 271 11.87 -26.91 -0.51
CA ILE A 271 12.06 -25.81 -1.48
C ILE A 271 11.09 -25.95 -2.65
N ALA A 272 10.97 -27.15 -3.24
CA ALA A 272 10.06 -27.39 -4.36
C ALA A 272 8.59 -27.11 -3.99
N GLU A 273 8.15 -27.50 -2.79
CA GLU A 273 6.79 -27.22 -2.32
C GLU A 273 6.58 -25.75 -1.94
N LEU A 274 7.60 -25.04 -1.43
CA LEU A 274 7.54 -23.59 -1.18
C LEU A 274 7.45 -22.79 -2.49
N GLN A 275 8.04 -23.29 -3.57
CA GLN A 275 8.01 -22.68 -4.90
C GLN A 275 6.74 -23.01 -5.68
N LYS A 276 6.01 -24.06 -5.27
CA LYS A 276 4.85 -24.57 -6.00
C LYS A 276 3.80 -23.47 -6.17
N GLY A 277 3.49 -23.16 -7.42
CA GLY A 277 2.50 -22.14 -7.78
C GLY A 277 3.03 -20.71 -7.82
N ASN A 278 4.34 -20.45 -7.70
CA ASN A 278 4.92 -19.13 -7.97
C ASN A 278 5.85 -19.20 -9.18
N LYS A 279 5.36 -18.86 -10.38
CA LYS A 279 6.13 -18.95 -11.63
C LYS A 279 7.24 -17.89 -11.73
N SER A 280 7.13 -16.78 -11.00
CA SER A 280 8.06 -15.64 -11.12
C SER A 280 9.51 -15.94 -10.77
N VAL A 281 9.72 -16.96 -9.94
CA VAL A 281 11.02 -17.30 -9.35
C VAL A 281 12.10 -17.66 -10.39
N LYS A 282 11.72 -17.99 -11.62
CA LYS A 282 12.65 -18.47 -12.67
C LYS A 282 13.06 -17.40 -13.70
N ASP A 283 12.31 -16.30 -13.77
CA ASP A 283 12.45 -15.33 -14.87
C ASP A 283 13.58 -14.33 -14.60
N TYR A 284 13.72 -13.89 -13.35
CA TYR A 284 14.77 -12.99 -12.89
C TYR A 284 15.25 -13.41 -11.49
N SER A 285 16.49 -13.08 -11.13
CA SER A 285 17.02 -13.25 -9.77
C SER A 285 16.78 -12.03 -8.90
N HIS A 286 16.97 -10.83 -9.47
CA HIS A 286 16.79 -9.57 -8.76
C HIS A 286 16.41 -8.44 -9.70
N MET A 287 15.96 -7.33 -9.12
CA MET A 287 15.56 -6.13 -9.84
C MET A 287 16.00 -4.86 -9.12
N GLU A 288 16.05 -3.77 -9.87
CA GLU A 288 16.41 -2.44 -9.39
C GLU A 288 15.47 -1.38 -9.96
N PHE A 289 15.02 -0.49 -9.09
CA PHE A 289 14.28 0.71 -9.47
C PHE A 289 15.23 1.90 -9.54
N ILE A 290 15.25 2.60 -10.67
CA ILE A 290 16.14 3.74 -10.91
C ILE A 290 15.28 4.98 -11.15
N VAL A 291 15.30 5.89 -10.16
CA VAL A 291 14.51 7.13 -10.15
C VAL A 291 15.33 8.42 -10.16
N LYS A 292 16.66 8.29 -10.11
CA LYS A 292 17.57 9.45 -10.16
C LYS A 292 17.58 10.06 -11.57
N ASP A 293 17.94 11.33 -11.65
CA ASP A 293 18.12 12.07 -12.91
C ASP A 293 16.86 12.08 -13.80
N GLY A 294 15.69 12.18 -13.16
CA GLY A 294 14.40 12.26 -13.84
C GLY A 294 13.99 10.97 -14.55
N LYS A 295 14.45 9.81 -14.03
CA LYS A 295 14.11 8.48 -14.55
C LYS A 295 12.95 7.84 -13.78
N ASN A 296 12.32 6.85 -14.39
CA ASN A 296 11.41 5.92 -13.74
C ASN A 296 11.60 4.54 -14.37
N GLU A 297 12.81 4.00 -14.22
CA GLU A 297 13.22 2.74 -14.84
C GLU A 297 13.11 1.57 -13.86
N LEU A 298 12.78 0.40 -14.41
CA LEU A 298 12.91 -0.88 -13.72
C LEU A 298 13.85 -1.77 -14.55
N VAL A 299 14.82 -2.37 -13.86
CA VAL A 299 15.82 -3.26 -14.43
C VAL A 299 15.69 -4.64 -13.81
N PHE A 300 15.68 -5.67 -14.65
CA PHE A 300 15.66 -7.07 -14.24
C PHE A 300 17.00 -7.73 -14.57
N TYR A 301 17.47 -8.56 -13.64
CA TYR A 301 18.74 -9.27 -13.75
C TYR A 301 18.54 -10.78 -13.53
N LYS A 302 19.35 -11.58 -14.22
CA LYS A 302 19.50 -13.02 -13.99
C LYS A 302 20.95 -13.33 -13.68
N GLY A 303 21.24 -13.69 -12.43
CA GLY A 303 22.60 -13.63 -11.89
C GLY A 303 23.12 -12.20 -12.01
N ASN A 304 24.33 -12.03 -12.55
CA ASN A 304 24.94 -10.70 -12.76
C ASN A 304 24.60 -10.06 -14.12
N LYS A 305 23.77 -10.72 -14.94
CA LYS A 305 23.42 -10.24 -16.28
C LYS A 305 22.12 -9.45 -16.24
N GLU A 306 22.16 -8.21 -16.73
CA GLU A 306 20.95 -7.45 -17.05
C GLU A 306 20.22 -8.17 -18.19
N ILE A 307 18.96 -8.55 -17.96
CA ILE A 307 18.12 -9.24 -18.94
C ILE A 307 17.06 -8.31 -19.54
N PHE A 308 16.66 -7.26 -18.81
CA PHE A 308 15.69 -6.30 -19.28
C PHE A 308 15.81 -4.96 -18.55
N ARG A 309 15.58 -3.88 -19.28
CA ARG A 309 15.47 -2.51 -18.77
C ARG A 309 14.45 -1.76 -19.60
N SER A 310 13.59 -1.01 -18.92
CA SER A 310 12.73 -0.02 -19.55
C SER A 310 12.42 1.11 -18.58
N SER A 311 12.18 2.30 -19.13
CA SER A 311 11.35 3.29 -18.43
C SER A 311 9.90 2.82 -18.42
N TYR A 312 9.16 3.18 -17.38
CA TYR A 312 7.76 2.81 -17.22
C TYR A 312 6.88 4.03 -16.98
N VAL A 313 5.67 3.97 -17.53
CA VAL A 313 4.62 4.95 -17.30
C VAL A 313 3.50 4.30 -16.50
N ARG A 314 2.96 5.02 -15.53
CA ARG A 314 1.78 4.58 -14.78
C ARG A 314 0.56 4.67 -15.70
N VAL A 315 -0.21 3.58 -15.73
CA VAL A 315 -1.44 3.45 -16.51
C VAL A 315 -2.61 3.16 -15.58
N GLY A 316 -3.83 3.10 -16.13
CA GLY A 316 -5.01 2.67 -15.38
C GLY A 316 -4.78 1.32 -14.68
N ALA A 317 -5.46 1.12 -13.54
CA ALA A 317 -5.29 -0.10 -12.76
C ALA A 317 -5.68 -1.35 -13.55
N SER A 318 -4.87 -2.40 -13.46
CA SER A 318 -5.19 -3.73 -13.98
C SER A 318 -6.49 -4.24 -13.35
N PRO A 319 -7.50 -4.67 -14.12
CA PRO A 319 -8.72 -5.26 -13.56
C PRO A 319 -8.44 -6.53 -12.74
N SER A 320 -7.45 -7.33 -13.13
CA SER A 320 -7.14 -8.60 -12.48
C SER A 320 -6.26 -8.44 -11.24
N LYS A 321 -5.38 -7.43 -11.23
CA LYS A 321 -4.50 -7.05 -10.12
C LYS A 321 -4.62 -5.53 -9.91
N PRO A 322 -5.69 -5.03 -9.26
CA PRO A 322 -6.01 -3.60 -9.14
C PRO A 322 -5.13 -2.90 -8.09
N TYR A 323 -3.84 -2.84 -8.40
CA TYR A 323 -2.78 -2.13 -7.71
C TYR A 323 -2.12 -1.14 -8.66
N MET A 324 -0.97 -0.57 -8.26
CA MET A 324 -0.22 0.31 -9.14
C MET A 324 0.24 -0.48 -10.37
N THR A 325 -0.28 -0.06 -11.52
CA THR A 325 -0.08 -0.72 -12.81
C THR A 325 0.77 0.19 -13.69
N MET A 326 1.81 -0.38 -14.28
CA MET A 326 2.79 0.34 -15.07
C MET A 326 3.00 -0.37 -16.40
N LYS A 327 3.19 0.41 -17.47
CA LYS A 327 3.50 -0.09 -18.80
C LYS A 327 4.92 0.30 -19.20
N ALA A 328 5.68 -0.64 -19.73
CA ALA A 328 7.00 -0.39 -20.27
C ALA A 328 6.88 0.53 -21.51
N GLU A 329 7.75 1.53 -21.60
CA GLU A 329 7.87 2.35 -22.81
C GLU A 329 8.56 1.59 -23.95
N ARG A 330 9.40 0.60 -23.61
CA ARG A 330 10.07 -0.27 -24.57
C ARG A 330 9.07 -1.19 -25.29
N LYS A 331 9.06 -1.17 -26.63
CA LYS A 331 8.07 -1.89 -27.47
C LYS A 331 8.26 -3.40 -27.48
N ASP A 332 9.49 -3.88 -27.33
CA ASP A 332 9.88 -5.30 -27.30
C ASP A 332 10.01 -5.82 -25.85
N ALA A 333 9.17 -5.33 -24.94
CA ALA A 333 9.24 -5.68 -23.52
C ALA A 333 8.77 -7.09 -23.18
N GLY A 334 8.06 -7.78 -24.08
CA GLY A 334 7.62 -9.16 -23.89
C GLY A 334 6.84 -9.32 -22.57
N MET A 335 7.22 -10.30 -21.74
CA MET A 335 6.56 -10.53 -20.44
C MET A 335 6.69 -9.36 -19.44
N PHE A 336 7.61 -8.41 -19.67
CA PHE A 336 7.79 -7.24 -18.80
C PHE A 336 7.03 -6.00 -19.30
N SER A 337 6.18 -6.13 -20.34
CA SER A 337 5.43 -5.02 -20.93
C SER A 337 4.45 -4.36 -19.97
N LEU A 338 3.73 -5.13 -19.18
CA LEU A 338 2.75 -4.67 -18.21
C LEU A 338 3.11 -5.26 -16.85
N ILE A 339 3.15 -4.43 -15.83
CA ILE A 339 3.44 -4.85 -14.45
C ILE A 339 2.39 -4.28 -13.50
N SER A 340 2.04 -5.02 -12.47
CA SER A 340 1.18 -4.58 -11.37
C SER A 340 1.78 -5.01 -10.05
N PHE A 341 1.85 -4.10 -9.08
CA PHE A 341 2.52 -4.39 -7.82
C PHE A 341 1.92 -3.63 -6.64
N VAL A 342 1.94 -4.30 -5.49
CA VAL A 342 1.49 -3.71 -4.22
C VAL A 342 2.56 -2.78 -3.66
N VAL A 343 2.14 -1.88 -2.78
CA VAL A 343 3.05 -1.08 -1.96
C VAL A 343 3.99 -1.97 -1.14
N VAL A 344 5.20 -1.48 -0.87
CA VAL A 344 6.12 -2.11 0.08
C VAL A 344 5.46 -2.26 1.44
N HIS A 345 5.46 -3.47 1.98
CA HIS A 345 4.83 -3.82 3.25
C HIS A 345 5.62 -4.91 3.98
N GLY A 346 5.09 -5.39 5.10
CA GLY A 346 5.77 -6.31 6.01
C GLY A 346 6.44 -5.58 7.17
N LYS A 347 6.95 -6.35 8.14
CA LYS A 347 7.69 -5.81 9.28
C LYS A 347 9.18 -5.83 8.96
N ALA A 348 9.89 -4.73 9.22
CA ALA A 348 11.34 -4.74 9.20
C ALA A 348 11.88 -5.89 10.10
N PRO A 349 12.88 -6.65 9.66
CA PRO A 349 13.70 -6.46 8.45
C PRO A 349 13.10 -7.03 7.15
N MET A 350 12.04 -7.84 7.22
CA MET A 350 11.45 -8.57 6.08
C MET A 350 10.45 -7.73 5.27
N LEU A 351 10.85 -6.50 4.93
CA LEU A 351 10.08 -5.67 3.99
C LEU A 351 10.06 -6.32 2.61
N HIS A 352 8.89 -6.36 1.99
CA HIS A 352 8.65 -6.97 0.70
C HIS A 352 7.51 -6.30 -0.04
N PHE A 353 7.38 -6.63 -1.31
CA PHE A 353 6.19 -6.35 -2.11
C PHE A 353 5.91 -7.54 -3.04
N HIS A 354 4.84 -7.46 -3.83
CA HIS A 354 4.48 -8.47 -4.81
C HIS A 354 4.42 -7.84 -6.21
N LEU A 355 5.02 -8.50 -7.20
CA LEU A 355 5.11 -8.01 -8.59
C LEU A 355 4.54 -9.03 -9.59
N TRP A 356 3.34 -8.77 -10.08
CA TRP A 356 2.79 -9.47 -11.23
C TRP A 356 3.21 -8.79 -12.52
N TYR A 357 3.49 -9.56 -13.56
CA TYR A 357 3.94 -9.05 -14.84
C TYR A 357 3.48 -9.96 -15.98
N GLY A 358 3.26 -9.37 -17.15
CA GLY A 358 2.90 -10.09 -18.36
C GLY A 358 2.99 -9.18 -19.56
N ASN A 359 2.87 -9.76 -20.75
CA ASN A 359 2.80 -8.98 -21.98
C ASN A 359 1.50 -8.18 -22.11
N ASN A 360 0.45 -8.62 -21.42
CA ASN A 360 -0.90 -8.06 -21.46
C ASN A 360 -1.68 -8.44 -20.20
N GLU A 361 -2.92 -7.95 -20.09
CA GLU A 361 -3.79 -8.19 -18.93
C GLU A 361 -4.11 -9.67 -18.71
N LYS A 362 -4.33 -10.44 -19.79
CA LYS A 362 -4.63 -11.87 -19.71
C LYS A 362 -3.48 -12.63 -19.03
N GLU A 363 -2.24 -12.32 -19.39
CA GLU A 363 -1.08 -12.95 -18.75
C GLU A 363 -0.92 -12.54 -17.27
N ILE A 364 -1.29 -11.30 -16.90
CA ILE A 364 -1.34 -10.88 -15.49
C ILE A 364 -2.45 -11.61 -14.71
N GLU A 365 -3.60 -11.82 -15.34
CA GLU A 365 -4.74 -12.56 -14.78
C GLU A 365 -4.37 -14.03 -14.51
N GLU A 366 -3.79 -14.68 -15.52
CA GLU A 366 -3.32 -16.07 -15.49
C GLU A 366 -2.05 -16.27 -14.65
N PHE A 367 -1.47 -15.19 -14.09
CA PHE A 367 -0.27 -15.26 -13.28
C PHE A 367 -0.53 -16.02 -11.98
N GLU A 368 0.03 -17.23 -11.91
CA GLU A 368 -0.09 -18.08 -10.74
C GLU A 368 0.78 -17.59 -9.57
N GLY A 369 0.15 -17.48 -8.40
CA GLY A 369 0.80 -17.26 -7.12
C GLY A 369 0.98 -15.80 -6.72
N THR A 370 1.80 -15.65 -5.68
CA THR A 370 2.12 -14.36 -5.04
C THR A 370 3.62 -14.09 -5.22
N PRO A 371 4.02 -13.37 -6.27
CA PRO A 371 5.42 -13.15 -6.65
C PRO A 371 6.11 -12.17 -5.70
N THR A 372 6.56 -12.68 -4.55
CA THR A 372 7.17 -11.86 -3.49
C THR A 372 8.60 -11.46 -3.80
N CYS A 373 8.87 -10.17 -3.65
CA CYS A 373 10.17 -9.52 -3.83
C CYS A 373 10.65 -8.96 -2.48
N TYR A 374 11.82 -9.41 -2.01
CA TYR A 374 12.43 -8.97 -0.74
C TYR A 374 13.58 -8.02 -0.99
N ARG A 375 13.86 -7.08 -0.08
CA ARG A 375 15.05 -6.23 -0.19
C ARG A 375 16.33 -7.08 -0.08
N THR A 376 17.40 -6.71 -0.78
CA THR A 376 18.69 -7.44 -0.72
C THR A 376 19.41 -7.32 0.62
N ALA A 377 19.17 -6.26 1.38
CA ALA A 377 19.90 -5.96 2.62
C ALA A 377 19.41 -6.80 3.82
N LEU A 378 19.27 -8.11 3.63
CA LEU A 378 18.94 -9.08 4.67
C LEU A 378 20.22 -9.81 5.10
N THR A 379 20.39 -10.02 6.40
CA THR A 379 21.46 -10.87 6.94
C THR A 379 21.08 -12.35 6.82
N ASP A 380 22.07 -13.23 6.80
CA ASP A 380 21.84 -14.68 6.74
C ASP A 380 20.96 -15.18 7.91
N ALA A 381 21.08 -14.57 9.10
CA ALA A 381 20.23 -14.88 10.24
C ALA A 381 18.76 -14.47 10.02
N GLU A 382 18.50 -13.33 9.39
CA GLU A 382 17.15 -12.88 9.05
C GLU A 382 16.51 -13.78 7.99
N ILE A 383 17.29 -14.17 6.97
CA ILE A 383 16.87 -15.12 5.94
C ILE A 383 16.56 -16.49 6.59
N ALA A 384 17.45 -16.99 7.46
CA ALA A 384 17.27 -18.25 8.16
C ALA A 384 15.99 -18.27 9.01
N ALA A 385 15.69 -17.18 9.74
CA ALA A 385 14.47 -17.06 10.53
C ALA A 385 13.20 -17.08 9.64
N ALA A 386 13.24 -16.43 8.48
CA ALA A 386 12.15 -16.45 7.52
C ALA A 386 11.96 -17.84 6.90
N VAL A 387 13.04 -18.50 6.49
CA VAL A 387 13.05 -19.87 5.96
C VAL A 387 12.49 -20.85 7.00
N GLU A 388 12.97 -20.78 8.24
CA GLU A 388 12.50 -21.66 9.33
C GLU A 388 10.98 -21.55 9.49
N LYS A 389 10.47 -20.30 9.57
CA LYS A 389 9.03 -20.04 9.72
C LYS A 389 8.23 -20.56 8.53
N SER A 390 8.63 -20.23 7.32
CA SER A 390 7.92 -20.64 6.09
C SER A 390 7.92 -22.16 5.91
N ALA A 391 9.07 -22.81 6.12
CA ALA A 391 9.21 -24.27 6.03
C ALA A 391 8.35 -24.96 7.10
N ARG A 392 8.41 -24.50 8.36
CA ARG A 392 7.59 -25.04 9.45
C ARG A 392 6.10 -24.95 9.14
N THR A 393 5.60 -23.76 8.76
CA THR A 393 4.19 -23.57 8.39
C THR A 393 3.77 -24.46 7.21
N LEU A 394 4.64 -24.60 6.20
CA LEU A 394 4.39 -25.51 5.08
C LEU A 394 4.25 -26.96 5.56
N LEU A 395 5.20 -27.46 6.35
CA LEU A 395 5.19 -28.85 6.81
C LEU A 395 4.01 -29.11 7.76
N GLU A 396 3.65 -28.18 8.64
CA GLU A 396 2.43 -28.29 9.44
C GLU A 396 1.19 -28.47 8.57
N ARG A 397 1.08 -27.73 7.46
CA ARG A 397 -0.03 -27.87 6.52
C ARG A 397 -0.01 -29.23 5.80
N LEU A 398 1.14 -29.63 5.25
CA LEU A 398 1.28 -30.88 4.50
C LEU A 398 1.03 -32.12 5.39
N THR A 399 1.36 -32.03 6.68
CA THR A 399 1.18 -33.13 7.64
C THR A 399 -0.22 -33.16 8.25
N LYS A 400 -0.91 -32.01 8.38
CA LYS A 400 -2.30 -31.94 8.86
C LYS A 400 -3.33 -32.31 7.79
N ALA A 401 -3.03 -32.13 6.50
CA ALA A 401 -3.96 -32.40 5.38
C ALA A 401 -4.34 -33.90 5.18
N LYS A 402 -3.98 -34.78 6.11
CA LYS A 402 -4.26 -36.23 6.08
C LYS A 402 -5.07 -36.75 7.28
N LYS A 403 -5.76 -35.87 8.04
CA LYS A 403 -6.78 -36.30 8.99
C LYS A 403 -8.16 -36.27 8.36
#